data_AF-A0A2A2GCS6-F1
#
_entry.id   AF-A0A2A2GCS6-F1
#
_cell.length_a   1.000
_cell.length_b   1.000
_cell.length_c   1.000
_cell.angle_alpha   90.00
_cell.angle_beta   90.00
_cell.angle_gamma   90.00
#
_symmetry.space_group_name_H-M   'P 1'
#
loop_
_entity.id
_entity.type
_entity.pdbx_description
1 polymer ?
#
loop_
_entity_poly.entity_id
_entity_poly.type
_entity_poly.pdbx_seq_one_letter_code
_entity_poly.pdbx_strand_id
1 'polypeptide(L)'
;TNGQVERMNRTIKDATVKRFHYDDHDQLRTHLSDFMAAYNFARRLKTLGGLTPYEYICKIWTSEPDRFILNPIHQMPGLNT
;
A
#
# COMPACT_ATOMS: atom_id res chain seq x y z
N THR A 1 16.05 -1.36 6.48
CA THR A 1 15.59 -2.12 7.66
C THR A 1 14.79 -1.34 8.70
N ASN A 2 14.73 -0.01 8.73
CA ASN A 2 13.61 0.70 9.40
C ASN A 2 13.30 2.04 8.70
N GLY A 3 14.34 2.71 8.20
CA GLY A 3 14.21 3.94 7.42
C GLY A 3 13.44 3.84 6.10
N GLN A 4 13.10 2.65 5.60
CA GLN A 4 12.15 2.52 4.48
C GLN A 4 10.71 2.64 4.97
N VAL A 5 10.38 1.98 6.09
CA VAL A 5 9.08 2.07 6.77
C VAL A 5 8.84 3.51 7.24
N GLU A 6 9.84 4.15 7.84
CA GLU A 6 9.73 5.54 8.30
C GLU A 6 9.51 6.53 7.14
N ARG A 7 10.18 6.33 5.99
CA ARG A 7 9.95 7.15 4.79
C ARG A 7 8.55 6.93 4.22
N MET A 8 8.06 5.70 4.23
CA MET A 8 6.69 5.39 3.82
C MET A 8 5.67 6.05 4.75
N ASN A 9 5.84 5.90 6.07
CA ASN A 9 4.96 6.50 7.07
C ASN A 9 4.93 8.03 6.95
N ARG A 10 6.08 8.66 6.66
CA ARG A 10 6.13 10.10 6.38
C ARG A 10 5.33 10.46 5.13
N THR A 11 5.47 9.69 4.05
CA THR A 11 4.70 9.90 2.80
C THR A 11 3.19 9.78 3.04
N ILE A 12 2.77 8.76 3.79
CA ILE A 12 1.36 8.57 4.16
C ILE A 12 0.86 9.77 4.97
N LYS A 13 1.60 10.19 6.01
CA LYS A 13 1.23 11.32 6.86
C LYS A 13 1.15 12.64 6.09
N ASP A 14 2.05 12.85 5.14
CA ASP A 14 2.08 14.04 4.29
C ASP A 14 0.94 14.06 3.27
N ALA A 15 0.52 12.89 2.76
CA ALA A 15 -0.59 12.77 1.81
C ALA A 15 -1.97 12.83 2.48
N THR A 16 -2.07 12.47 3.77
CA THR A 16 -3.33 12.37 4.50
C THR A 16 -3.43 13.44 5.60
N VAL A 17 -2.83 13.20 6.77
CA VAL A 17 -3.01 13.98 8.00
C VAL A 17 -2.59 15.45 7.90
N LYS A 18 -1.63 15.80 7.04
CA LYS A 18 -1.20 17.20 6.89
C LYS A 18 -2.02 18.03 5.90
N ARG A 19 -2.80 17.37 5.03
CA ARG A 19 -3.55 18.04 3.95
C ARG A 19 -5.03 18.20 4.25
N PHE A 20 -5.57 17.38 5.14
CA PHE A 20 -6.99 17.30 5.43
C PHE A 20 -7.24 17.46 6.93
N HIS A 21 -8.29 18.21 7.27
CA HIS A 21 -8.88 18.16 8.60
C HIS A 21 -9.88 16.99 8.62
N TYR A 22 -9.93 16.27 9.74
CA TYR A 22 -10.88 15.19 9.95
C TYR A 22 -11.75 15.55 11.15
N ASP A 23 -13.06 15.50 10.95
CA ASP A 23 -14.02 15.76 12.03
C ASP A 23 -14.18 14.55 12.95
N ASP A 24 -13.95 13.35 12.41
CA ASP A 24 -13.99 12.08 13.14
C ASP A 24 -12.95 11.08 12.61
N HIS A 25 -12.59 10.10 13.44
CA HIS A 25 -11.66 9.04 13.09
C HIS A 25 -12.11 8.19 11.90
N ASP A 26 -13.41 8.02 11.64
CA ASP A 26 -13.91 7.24 10.52
C ASP A 26 -13.55 7.88 9.17
N GLN A 27 -13.54 9.22 9.08
CA GLN A 27 -13.07 9.92 7.88
C GLN A 27 -11.59 9.64 7.61
N LEU A 28 -10.76 9.64 8.66
CA LEU A 28 -9.34 9.29 8.56
C LEU A 28 -9.15 7.83 8.13
N ARG A 29 -9.94 6.90 8.69
CA ARG A 29 -9.86 5.46 8.35
C ARG A 29 -10.21 5.22 6.88
N THR A 30 -11.28 5.82 6.38
CA THR A 30 -11.68 5.72 4.97
C THR A 30 -10.59 6.26 4.05
N HIS A 31 -10.09 7.47 4.32
CA HIS A 31 -9.07 8.07 3.47
C HIS A 31 -7.74 7.29 3.52
N LEU A 32 -7.35 6.74 4.67
CA LEU A 32 -6.19 5.85 4.76
C LEU A 32 -6.40 4.57 3.94
N SER A 33 -7.60 3.98 3.98
CA SER A 33 -7.95 2.81 3.17
C SER A 33 -7.83 3.10 1.68
N ASP A 34 -8.40 4.21 1.22
CA ASP A 34 -8.33 4.64 -0.19
C ASP A 34 -6.89 4.91 -0.63
N PHE A 35 -6.12 5.58 0.21
CA PHE A 35 -4.70 5.82 -0.06
C PHE A 35 -3.92 4.51 -0.18
N MET A 36 -4.13 3.58 0.75
CA MET A 36 -3.46 2.27 0.74
C MET A 36 -3.87 1.46 -0.49
N ALA A 37 -5.14 1.49 -0.88
CA ALA A 37 -5.62 0.82 -2.08
C ALA A 37 -4.98 1.43 -3.34
N ALA A 38 -5.01 2.75 -3.50
CA ALA A 38 -4.40 3.43 -4.63
C ALA A 38 -2.88 3.17 -4.69
N TYR A 39 -2.19 3.21 -3.54
CA TYR A 39 -0.76 2.96 -3.49
C TYR A 39 -0.41 1.52 -3.85
N ASN A 40 -1.10 0.53 -3.28
CA ASN A 40 -0.78 -0.88 -3.48
C ASN A 40 -1.21 -1.40 -4.86
N PHE A 41 -2.32 -0.90 -5.41
CA PHE A 41 -2.95 -1.49 -6.60
C PHE A 41 -2.96 -0.57 -7.83
N ALA A 42 -2.97 0.75 -7.69
CA ALA A 42 -3.04 1.66 -8.84
C ALA A 42 -1.69 2.32 -9.17
N ARG A 43 -0.86 2.59 -8.15
CA ARG A 43 0.38 3.35 -8.33
C ARG A 43 1.52 2.46 -8.82
N ARG A 44 1.92 2.64 -10.08
CA ARG A 44 3.13 2.04 -10.66
C ARG A 44 4.38 2.78 -10.18
N LEU A 45 5.37 2.04 -9.68
CA LEU A 45 6.61 2.61 -9.13
C LEU A 45 7.80 2.29 -10.03
N LYS A 46 8.53 3.33 -10.47
CA LYS A 46 9.74 3.18 -11.29
C LYS A 46 10.80 2.31 -10.62
N THR A 47 10.92 2.40 -9.30
CA THR A 47 11.86 1.59 -8.49
C THR A 47 11.52 0.11 -8.49
N LEU A 48 10.27 -0.26 -8.80
CA LEU A 48 9.82 -1.64 -8.94
C LEU A 48 9.75 -2.08 -10.41
N GLY A 49 10.43 -1.37 -11.32
CA GLY A 49 10.39 -1.65 -12.75
C GLY A 49 9.05 -1.30 -13.40
N GLY A 50 8.30 -0.35 -12.83
CA GLY A 50 6.97 0.02 -13.33
C GLY A 50 5.83 -0.88 -12.84
N LEU A 51 6.11 -1.81 -11.92
CA LEU A 51 5.10 -2.60 -11.24
C LEU A 51 4.43 -1.81 -10.12
N THR A 52 3.19 -2.17 -9.81
CA THR A 52 2.55 -1.77 -8.55
C THR A 52 3.18 -2.56 -7.39
N PRO A 53 3.10 -2.06 -6.14
CA PRO A 53 3.58 -2.82 -4.99
C PRO A 53 2.98 -4.23 -4.90
N TYR A 54 1.67 -4.39 -5.18
CA TYR A 54 1.02 -5.69 -5.18
C TYR A 54 1.56 -6.62 -6.28
N GLU A 55 1.67 -6.13 -7.52
CA GLU A 55 2.25 -6.90 -8.64
C GLU A 55 3.67 -7.37 -8.30
N TYR A 56 4.48 -6.50 -7.70
CA TYR A 56 5.83 -6.84 -7.28
C TYR A 56 5.83 -7.93 -6.20
N ILE A 57 4.99 -7.82 -5.17
CA ILE A 57 4.86 -8.84 -4.12
C ILE A 57 4.45 -10.19 -4.73
N CYS A 58 3.47 -10.22 -5.63
CA CYS A 58 3.05 -11.46 -6.30
C CYS A 58 4.18 -12.10 -7.11
N LYS A 59 5.00 -11.28 -7.80
CA LYS A 59 6.16 -11.75 -8.56
C LYS A 59 7.20 -12.40 -7.64
N ILE A 60 7.56 -11.74 -6.53
CA ILE A 60 8.52 -12.27 -5.57
C ILE A 60 7.97 -13.51 -4.88
N TRP A 61 6.69 -13.53 -4.50
CA TRP A 61 6.05 -14.72 -3.91
C TRP A 61 6.10 -15.93 -4.85
N THR A 62 5.84 -15.73 -6.14
CA THR A 62 5.93 -16.82 -7.14
C THR A 62 7.34 -17.37 -7.28
N SER A 63 8.36 -16.53 -7.10
CA SER A 63 9.78 -16.91 -7.29
C SER A 63 10.45 -17.39 -6.00
N GLU A 64 10.03 -16.88 -4.84
CA GLU A 64 10.63 -17.08 -3.52
C GLU A 64 9.52 -17.19 -2.44
N PRO A 65 8.65 -18.22 -2.51
CA PRO A 65 7.49 -18.33 -1.63
C PRO A 65 7.88 -18.48 -0.15
N ASP A 66 9.02 -19.11 0.16
CA ASP A 66 9.50 -19.37 1.52
C ASP A 66 9.82 -18.09 2.31
N ARG A 67 9.93 -16.94 1.63
CA ARG A 67 10.14 -15.63 2.27
C ARG A 67 8.84 -15.05 2.84
N PHE A 68 7.69 -15.67 2.57
CA PHE A 68 6.38 -15.18 2.96
C PHE A 68 5.69 -16.18 3.88
N ILE A 69 5.06 -15.66 4.93
CA ILE A 69 4.24 -16.45 5.86
C ILE A 69 2.84 -16.70 5.26
N LEU A 70 2.37 -15.80 4.38
CA LEU A 70 1.02 -15.80 3.82
C LEU A 70 1.05 -15.69 2.29
N ASN A 71 0.05 -16.29 1.64
CA ASN A 71 -0.14 -16.19 0.20
C ASN A 71 -0.81 -14.84 -0.16
N PRO A 72 -0.16 -13.95 -0.93
CA PRO A 72 -0.68 -12.63 -1.27
C PRO A 72 -1.83 -12.66 -2.30
N ILE A 73 -2.02 -13.76 -3.03
CA ILE A 73 -3.00 -13.86 -4.14
C ILE A 73 -4.46 -13.68 -3.65
N HIS A 74 -4.72 -13.95 -2.37
CA HIS A 74 -6.04 -13.79 -1.77
C HIS A 74 -6.28 -12.37 -1.19
N GLN A 75 -5.31 -11.46 -1.30
CA GLN A 75 -5.40 -10.11 -0.71
C GLN A 75 -5.81 -9.01 -1.70
N MET A 76 -6.33 -9.36 -2.88
CA MET A 76 -7.02 -8.36 -3.70
C MET A 76 -8.27 -7.90 -2.94
N PRO A 77 -8.37 -6.61 -2.52
CA PRO A 77 -9.69 -6.05 -2.32
C PRO A 77 -10.36 -6.14 -3.68
N GLY A 78 -11.49 -6.84 -3.76
CA GLY A 78 -12.34 -6.77 -4.94
C GLY A 78 -12.67 -5.31 -5.27
N LEU A 79 -13.27 -5.08 -6.43
CA LEU A 79 -13.72 -3.75 -6.84
C LEU A 79 -14.56 -3.13 -5.71
N ASN A 80 -14.03 -2.15 -4.98
CA ASN A 80 -14.79 -1.42 -3.97
C ASN A 80 -15.95 -0.73 -4.72
N THR A 81 -17.18 -1.16 -4.44
CA THR A 81 -18.41 -0.43 -4.78
C THR A 81 -18.64 0.62 -3.72
#